data_AF-A0AA97IIU9-F1
#
_entry.id   AF-A0AA97IIU9-F1
#
_cell.length_a   1.000
_cell.length_b   1.000
_cell.length_c   1.000
_cell.angle_alpha   90.00
_cell.angle_beta   90.00
_cell.angle_gamma   90.00
#
_symmetry.space_group_name_H-M   'P 1'
#
loop_
_entity.id
_entity.type
_entity.pdbx_description
1 polymer ?
#
loop_
_entity_poly.entity_id
_entity_poly.type
_entity_poly.pdbx_seq_one_letter_code
_entity_poly.pdbx_strand_id
1 'polypeptide(L)' 'MSGNEDGTVRIYRQTANGSWERKEANIVHKDGVLSANFSPHGCHLVTASDNGVVKITELQSNNSSLAVIE' A
#
# COMPACT_ATOMS: atom_id res chain seq x y z
N MET A 1 6.45 0.13 14.47
CA MET A 1 6.52 0.17 12.99
C MET A 1 6.96 -1.21 12.58
N SER A 2 6.00 -2.10 12.28
CA SER A 2 6.29 -3.43 11.74
C SER A 2 6.27 -3.28 10.22
N GLY A 3 7.40 -2.87 9.64
CA GLY A 3 7.57 -2.96 8.19
C GLY A 3 7.90 -4.40 7.84
N ASN A 4 7.13 -5.01 6.97
CA ASN A 4 7.28 -6.37 6.49
C ASN A 4 8.66 -6.52 5.82
N GLU A 5 9.49 -7.39 6.39
CA GLU A 5 10.87 -7.66 5.94
C GLU A 5 10.90 -8.26 4.53
N ASP A 6 9.78 -8.78 4.02
CA ASP A 6 9.69 -9.32 2.65
C ASP A 6 9.61 -8.21 1.58
N GLY A 7 9.76 -6.93 1.97
CA GLY A 7 9.72 -5.78 1.05
C GLY A 7 8.37 -5.60 0.35
N THR A 8 7.33 -6.24 0.85
CA THR A 8 6.07 -6.41 0.13
C THR A 8 4.97 -5.59 0.80
N VAL A 9 4.52 -4.51 0.16
CA VAL A 9 3.37 -3.73 0.64
C VAL A 9 2.08 -4.34 0.13
N ARG A 10 1.22 -4.72 1.07
CA ARG A 10 -0.10 -5.28 0.76
C ARG A 10 -1.17 -4.22 0.98
N ILE A 11 -2.03 -4.10 -0.03
CA ILE A 11 -3.11 -3.11 -0.04
C ILE A 11 -4.43 -3.83 0.20
N TYR A 12 -5.20 -3.33 1.16
CA TYR A 12 -6.51 -3.85 1.49
C TYR A 12 -7.56 -2.79 1.26
N ARG A 13 -8.73 -3.23 0.83
CA ARG A 13 -9.93 -2.41 0.70
C ARG A 13 -10.93 -2.84 1.74
N GLN A 14 -11.55 -1.87 2.40
CA GLN A 14 -12.74 -2.16 3.19
C GLN A 14 -13.96 -2.22 2.28
N THR A 15 -14.73 -3.31 2.36
CA THR A 15 -15.97 -3.51 1.64
C THR A 15 -17.14 -2.85 2.37
N ALA A 16 -18.26 -2.64 1.66
CA ALA A 16 -19.45 -1.98 2.21
C ALA A 16 -20.06 -2.70 3.44
N ASN A 17 -19.78 -4.00 3.60
CA ASN A 17 -20.19 -4.81 4.75
C ASN A 17 -19.19 -4.74 5.94
N GLY A 18 -18.14 -3.91 5.85
CA GLY A 18 -17.12 -3.75 6.89
C GLY A 18 -15.98 -4.77 6.84
N SER A 19 -16.03 -5.76 5.94
CA SER A 19 -14.94 -6.72 5.73
C SER A 19 -13.74 -6.08 5.02
N TRP A 20 -12.58 -6.74 5.10
CA TRP A 20 -11.37 -6.31 4.39
C TRP A 20 -11.05 -7.31 3.29
N GLU A 21 -10.94 -6.83 2.06
CA GLU A 21 -10.54 -7.62 0.89
C GLU A 21 -9.15 -7.18 0.41
N ARG A 22 -8.30 -8.15 0.05
CA ARG A 22 -6.98 -7.85 -0.49
C ARG A 22 -7.15 -7.32 -1.92
N LYS A 23 -6.68 -6.10 -2.18
CA LYS A 23 -6.60 -5.57 -3.55
C LYS A 23 -5.49 -6.32 -4.28
N GLU A 24 -5.66 -6.62 -5.56
CA GLU A 24 -4.63 -7.33 -6.35
C GLU A 24 -3.33 -6.53 -6.56
N ALA A 25 -3.30 -5.27 -6.15
CA ALA A 25 -2.10 -4.44 -6.20
C ALA A 25 -1.14 -4.81 -5.06
N ASN A 26 -0.02 -5.43 -5.43
CA ASN A 26 1.12 -5.67 -4.56
C ASN A 26 2.28 -4.77 -5.01
N ILE A 27 2.83 -3.98 -4.09
CA ILE A 27 4.04 -3.21 -4.35
C ILE A 27 5.21 -3.96 -3.74
N VAL A 28 6.08 -4.47 -4.61
CA VAL A 28 7.27 -5.21 -4.21
C VAL A 28 8.49 -4.30 -4.28
N HIS A 29 9.21 -4.19 -3.17
CA HIS A 29 10.53 -3.61 -3.05
C HIS A 29 11.57 -4.70 -2.87
N LYS A 30 12.83 -4.39 -3.18
CA LYS A 30 13.95 -5.35 -3.02
C LYS A 30 14.35 -5.57 -1.56
N ASP A 31 14.08 -4.59 -0.72
CA ASP A 31 14.39 -4.57 0.70
C ASP A 31 13.15 -4.14 1.48
N GLY A 32 13.25 -4.20 2.81
CA GLY A 32 12.22 -3.75 3.74
C GLY A 32 11.62 -2.40 3.36
N VAL A 33 10.31 -2.30 3.52
CA VAL A 33 9.58 -1.05 3.33
C VAL A 33 9.62 -0.30 4.64
N LEU A 34 10.14 0.93 4.60
CA LEU A 34 10.29 1.77 5.78
C LEU A 34 9.08 2.69 5.99
N SER A 35 8.38 3.02 4.90
CA SER A 35 7.20 3.89 4.97
C SER A 35 6.30 3.71 3.75
N ALA A 36 4.99 3.77 3.98
CA ALA A 36 3.94 3.76 2.98
C ALA A 36 2.85 4.77 3.36
N ASN A 37 2.49 5.66 2.42
CA ASN A 37 1.50 6.71 2.66
C ASN A 37 0.60 6.92 1.43
N PHE A 38 -0.71 7.02 1.67
CA PHE A 38 -1.69 7.30 0.64
C PHE A 38 -1.77 8.79 0.32
N SER A 39 -2.05 9.12 -0.94
CA SER A 39 -2.50 10.46 -1.27
C SER A 39 -3.84 10.76 -0.62
N PRO A 40 -4.15 12.03 -0.31
CA PRO A 40 -5.41 12.42 0.33
C PRO A 40 -6.67 11.96 -0.41
N HIS A 41 -6.54 11.73 -1.73
CA HIS A 41 -7.61 11.29 -2.60
C HIS A 41 -7.68 9.75 -2.76
N GLY A 42 -6.77 9.00 -2.14
CA GLY A 42 -6.72 7.53 -2.20
C GLY A 42 -6.33 6.96 -3.57
N CYS A 43 -5.96 7.82 -4.52
CA CYS A 43 -5.61 7.44 -5.89
C CYS A 43 -4.14 7.07 -6.06
N HIS A 44 -3.28 7.47 -5.12
CA HIS A 44 -1.84 7.21 -5.19
C HIS A 44 -1.36 6.65 -3.87
N LEU A 45 -0.41 5.73 -3.94
CA LEU A 45 0.31 5.21 -2.79
C LEU A 45 1.81 5.42 -3.03
N VAL A 46 2.45 6.10 -2.09
CA VAL A 46 3.90 6.28 -2.08
C VAL A 46 4.49 5.30 -1.08
N THR A 47 5.52 4.58 -1.50
CA THR A 47 6.24 3.62 -0.67
C THR A 47 7.73 3.88 -0.78
N ALA A 48 8.42 3.90 0.36
CA ALA A 48 9.86 4.09 0.45
C ALA A 48 10.50 2.84 1.05
N SER A 49 11.55 2.34 0.39
CA SER A 49 12.31 1.17 0.82
C SER A 49 13.70 1.57 1.31
N ASP A 50 14.28 0.73 2.16
CA ASP A 50 15.62 0.91 2.72
C ASP A 50 16.73 0.89 1.65
N ASN A 51 16.45 0.29 0.48
CA ASN A 51 17.35 0.34 -0.69
C ASN A 51 17.44 1.73 -1.37
N GLY A 52 16.77 2.76 -0.82
CA GLY A 52 16.75 4.11 -1.37
C GLY A 52 15.81 4.31 -2.55
N VAL A 53 15.00 3.29 -2.89
CA VAL A 53 14.00 3.39 -3.96
C VAL A 53 12.65 3.80 -3.39
N VAL A 54 12.06 4.82 -4.02
CA VAL A 54 10.68 5.22 -3.79
C VAL A 54 9.82 4.77 -4.96
N LYS A 55 8.73 4.07 -4.68
CA LYS A 55 7.72 3.69 -5.68
C LYS A 55 6.43 4.46 -5.44
N ILE A 56 5.93 5.06 -6.51
CA ILE A 56 4.61 5.66 -6.58
C ILE A 56 3.72 4.72 -7.39
N THR A 57 2.60 4.32 -6.82
CA THR A 57 1.64 3.42 -7.45
C THR A 57 0.30 4.12 -7.57
N GLU A 58 -0.25 4.15 -8.78
CA GLU A 58 -1.62 4.59 -8.98
C GLU A 58 -2.59 3.45 -8.61
N LEU A 59 -3.48 3.73 -7.67
CA LEU A 59 -4.55 2.85 -7.28
C LEU A 59 -5.81 3.37 -7.95
N GLN A 60 -6.32 2.63 -8.93
CA GLN A 60 -7.62 2.95 -9.52
C GLN A 60 -8.66 3.08 -8.41
N SER A 61 -9.15 4.31 -8.24
CA SER A 61 -10.09 4.70 -7.21
C SER A 61 -11.50 4.57 -7.77
N ASN A 62 -12.10 3.41 -7.58
CA ASN A 62 -13.55 3.30 -7.50
C ASN A 62 -13.97 3.54 -6.03
N ASN A 63 -13.98 4.81 -5.62
CA ASN A 63 -14.80 5.36 -4.52
C ASN A 63 -14.95 4.51 -3.22
N SER A 64 -13.88 3.89 -2.73
CA SER A 64 -13.93 3.08 -1.49
C SER A 64 -12.61 3.16 -0.73
N SER A 65 -12.70 3.38 0.57
CA SER A 65 -11.57 3.55 1.50
C SER A 65 -10.56 2.41 1.41
N LEU A 66 -9.28 2.76 1.30
CA LEU A 66 -8.16 1.83 1.23
C LEU A 66 -7.32 1.94 2.51
N ALA A 67 -6.78 0.82 2.96
CA ALA A 67 -5.77 0.78 4.01
C ALA A 67 -4.53 0.02 3.54
N VAL A 68 -3.37 0.41 4.07
CA VAL A 68 -2.07 -0.19 3.82
C VAL A 68 -1.58 -0.76 5.13
N ILE A 69 -1.05 -1.97 5.05
CA ILE A 69 -0.40 -2.64 6.15
C ILE A 69 1.03 -2.87 5.69
N GLU A 70 1.96 -2.30 6.45
CA GLU A 70 3.39 -2.44 6.21
C GLU A 70 3.88 -3.80 6.63
#